data_AF-A0A7X1P0Y5-F1
#
_entry.id   AF-A0A7X1P0Y5-F1
#
_cell.length_a   1.000
_cell.length_b   1.000
_cell.length_c   1.000
_cell.angle_alpha   90.00
_cell.angle_beta   90.00
_cell.angle_gamma   90.00
#
_symmetry.space_group_name_H-M   'P 1'
#
loop_
_entity.id
_entity.type
_entity.pdbx_description
1 polymer ?
#
loop_
_entity_poly.entity_id
_entity_poly.type
_entity_poly.pdbx_seq_one_letter_code
_entity_poly.pdbx_strand_id
1 'polypeptide(L)'
;MPGIPTIAETTGKPIDISLWLGTFAPAATPAAIIQRLNAEINKALALPATRQRMQAVGAEAVGGTPQKLAELVDSEIERWTRTIKPIMRAK
;
A
#
# COMPACT_ATOMS: atom_id res chain seq x y z
N MET A 1 -5.51 -8.78 -13.38
CA MET A 1 -6.18 -9.01 -14.68
C MET A 1 -5.41 -10.09 -15.42
N PRO A 2 -5.99 -11.25 -15.72
CA PRO A 2 -5.28 -12.28 -16.47
C PRO A 2 -5.05 -11.83 -17.92
N GLY A 3 -3.86 -12.11 -18.45
CA GLY A 3 -3.54 -11.96 -19.88
C GLY A 3 -2.98 -10.61 -20.34
N ILE A 4 -2.76 -9.64 -19.43
CA ILE A 4 -2.08 -8.39 -19.76
C ILE A 4 -0.66 -8.43 -19.15
N PRO A 5 0.40 -8.34 -19.95
CA PRO A 5 1.76 -8.34 -19.42
C PRO A 5 2.03 -7.03 -18.67
N THR A 6 2.80 -7.15 -17.60
CA THR A 6 3.34 -6.03 -16.82
C THR A 6 4.41 -5.28 -17.61
N ILE A 7 4.75 -4.07 -17.16
CA ILE A 7 5.87 -3.30 -17.73
C ILE A 7 7.18 -4.07 -17.58
N ALA A 8 7.37 -4.79 -16.48
CA ALA A 8 8.56 -5.59 -16.26
C ALA A 8 8.70 -6.75 -17.27
N GLU A 9 7.59 -7.44 -17.58
CA GLU A 9 7.59 -8.53 -18.56
C GLU A 9 7.86 -8.05 -20.00
N THR A 10 7.46 -6.82 -20.33
CA THR A 10 7.66 -6.24 -21.67
C THR A 10 9.02 -5.57 -21.86
N THR A 11 9.59 -4.98 -20.81
CA THR A 11 10.83 -4.19 -20.90
C THR A 11 12.06 -4.92 -20.36
N GLY A 12 11.86 -6.00 -19.57
CA GLY A 12 12.91 -6.66 -18.81
C GLY A 12 13.47 -5.83 -17.65
N LYS A 13 12.95 -4.61 -17.42
CA LYS A 13 13.36 -3.74 -16.31
C LYS A 13 12.47 -3.99 -15.10
N PRO A 14 12.99 -3.92 -13.86
CA PRO A 14 12.20 -4.15 -12.65
C PRO A 14 11.33 -2.93 -12.29
N ILE A 15 10.42 -2.55 -13.20
CA ILE A 15 9.50 -1.42 -13.03
C ILE A 15 8.18 -1.96 -12.47
N ASP A 16 7.93 -1.65 -11.21
CA ASP A 16 6.66 -1.91 -10.52
C ASP A 16 6.21 -0.65 -9.76
N ILE A 17 5.14 -0.05 -10.26
CA ILE A 17 4.50 1.12 -9.66
C ILE A 17 3.06 0.72 -9.37
N SER A 18 2.81 0.43 -8.11
CA SER A 18 1.49 0.08 -7.60
C SER A 18 0.99 1.17 -6.66
N LEU A 19 -0.27 1.57 -6.82
CA LEU A 19 -0.93 2.46 -5.87
C LEU A 19 -1.40 1.65 -4.67
N TRP A 20 -1.02 2.08 -3.47
CA TRP A 20 -1.50 1.52 -2.22
C TRP A 20 -2.23 2.59 -1.41
N LEU A 21 -3.15 2.14 -0.55
CA LEU A 21 -3.92 3.00 0.35
C LEU A 21 -3.75 2.48 1.78
N GLY A 22 -3.47 3.39 2.71
CA GLY A 22 -3.32 3.11 4.13
C GLY A 22 -4.27 3.94 4.98
N THR A 23 -4.60 3.47 6.18
CA THR A 23 -5.35 4.23 7.19
C THR A 23 -4.39 4.70 8.28
N PHE A 24 -4.47 5.98 8.62
CA PHE A 24 -3.58 6.63 9.58
C PHE A 24 -4.36 7.27 10.72
N ALA A 25 -3.71 7.44 11.86
CA ALA A 25 -4.25 8.09 13.05
C ALA A 25 -3.25 9.14 13.57
N PRO A 26 -3.68 10.11 14.41
CA PRO A 26 -2.76 11.08 15.02
C PRO A 26 -1.59 10.41 15.74
N ALA A 27 -0.40 11.02 15.71
CA ALA A 27 0.83 10.45 16.25
C ALA A 27 0.73 10.07 17.75
N ALA A 28 -0.04 10.82 18.53
CA ALA A 28 -0.25 10.57 19.96
C ALA A 28 -1.39 9.59 20.28
N THR A 29 -1.94 8.88 19.28
CA THR A 29 -3.03 7.92 19.51
C THR A 29 -2.54 6.76 20.38
N PRO A 30 -3.22 6.42 21.50
CA PRO A 30 -2.80 5.33 22.37
C PRO A 30 -2.72 3.98 21.64
N ALA A 31 -1.71 3.17 21.96
CA ALA A 31 -1.46 1.89 21.30
C ALA A 31 -2.67 0.94 21.36
N ALA A 32 -3.41 0.92 22.47
CA ALA A 32 -4.62 0.11 22.61
C ALA A 32 -5.71 0.49 21.60
N ILE A 33 -5.84 1.77 21.26
CA ILE A 33 -6.80 2.25 20.24
C ILE A 33 -6.35 1.82 18.85
N ILE A 34 -5.06 1.94 18.54
CA ILE A 34 -4.49 1.47 17.26
C ILE A 34 -4.73 -0.03 17.08
N GLN A 35 -4.47 -0.83 18.10
CA GLN A 35 -4.70 -2.27 18.06
C GLN A 35 -6.17 -2.61 17.79
N ARG A 36 -7.09 -1.94 18.49
CA ARG A 36 -8.53 -2.14 18.29
C ARG A 36 -8.97 -1.75 16.87
N LEU A 37 -8.57 -0.58 16.39
CA LEU A 37 -8.91 -0.11 15.03
C LEU A 37 -8.37 -1.07 13.98
N ASN A 38 -7.10 -1.48 14.10
CA ASN A 38 -6.49 -2.43 13.17
C ASN A 38 -7.24 -3.76 13.15
N ALA A 39 -7.63 -4.29 14.31
CA ALA A 39 -8.39 -5.54 14.39
C ALA A 39 -9.75 -5.43 13.67
N GLU A 40 -10.49 -4.35 13.89
CA GLU A 40 -11.79 -4.15 13.24
C GLU A 40 -11.67 -3.88 11.73
N ILE A 41 -10.64 -3.14 11.29
CA ILE A 41 -10.35 -2.95 9.86
C ILE A 41 -10.04 -4.29 9.20
N ASN A 42 -9.19 -5.13 9.81
CA ASN A 42 -8.85 -6.45 9.29
C ASN A 42 -10.10 -7.35 9.18
N LYS A 43 -10.99 -7.33 10.17
CA LYS A 43 -12.27 -8.04 10.09
C LYS A 43 -13.12 -7.55 8.92
N ALA A 44 -13.23 -6.24 8.72
CA ALA A 44 -14.00 -5.65 7.62
C ALA A 44 -13.43 -6.03 6.24
N LEU A 45 -12.09 -6.02 6.09
CA LEU A 45 -11.39 -6.45 4.87
C LEU A 45 -11.50 -7.95 4.59
N ALA A 46 -11.77 -8.77 5.61
CA ALA A 46 -12.02 -10.20 5.45
C ALA A 46 -13.42 -10.53 4.93
N LEU A 47 -14.37 -9.59 5.02
CA LEU A 47 -15.74 -9.81 4.56
C LEU A 47 -15.79 -10.01 3.03
N PRO A 48 -16.48 -11.06 2.53
CA PRO A 48 -16.58 -11.31 1.09
C PRO A 48 -17.13 -10.11 0.31
N ALA A 49 -18.16 -9.44 0.84
CA ALA A 49 -18.76 -8.27 0.21
C ALA A 49 -17.77 -7.09 0.09
N THR A 50 -16.91 -6.88 1.09
CA THR A 50 -15.86 -5.84 1.03
C THR A 50 -14.83 -6.19 -0.04
N ARG A 51 -14.35 -7.44 -0.06
CA ARG A 51 -13.37 -7.91 -1.05
C ARG A 51 -13.90 -7.79 -2.47
N GLN A 52 -15.15 -8.20 -2.71
CA GLN A 52 -15.80 -8.06 -4.02
C GLN A 52 -15.90 -6.61 -4.47
N ARG A 53 -16.28 -5.70 -3.57
CA ARG A 53 -16.36 -4.25 -3.89
C ARG A 53 -14.99 -3.66 -4.21
N MET A 54 -13.94 -4.03 -3.48
CA MET A 54 -12.57 -3.59 -3.78
C MET A 54 -12.09 -4.13 -5.13
N GLN A 55 -12.31 -5.42 -5.39
CA GLN A 55 -11.94 -6.04 -6.67
C GLN A 55 -12.68 -5.39 -7.85
N ALA A 56 -13.94 -5.00 -7.67
CA ALA A 56 -14.73 -4.32 -8.70
C ALA A 56 -14.14 -2.98 -9.13
N VAL A 57 -13.34 -2.33 -8.27
CA VAL A 57 -12.62 -1.09 -8.58
C VAL A 57 -11.13 -1.32 -8.82
N GLY A 58 -10.70 -2.57 -9.02
CA GLY A 58 -9.31 -2.93 -9.27
C GLY A 58 -8.39 -2.86 -8.05
N ALA A 59 -8.96 -2.79 -6.83
CA ALA A 59 -8.22 -2.77 -5.58
C ALA A 59 -8.19 -4.15 -4.91
N GLU A 60 -7.15 -4.40 -4.13
CA GLU A 60 -6.99 -5.61 -3.32
C GLU A 60 -7.10 -5.29 -1.83
N ALA A 61 -7.86 -6.11 -1.11
CA ALA A 61 -8.00 -6.02 0.34
C ALA A 61 -6.81 -6.72 1.03
N VAL A 62 -5.75 -5.99 1.33
CA VAL A 62 -4.50 -6.55 1.88
C VAL A 62 -4.56 -6.77 3.40
N GLY A 63 -4.95 -5.75 4.16
CA GLY A 63 -4.91 -5.78 5.64
C GLY A 63 -3.50 -5.95 6.21
N GLY A 64 -3.39 -6.42 7.45
CA GLY A 64 -2.13 -6.73 8.12
C GLY A 64 -1.92 -5.96 9.43
N THR A 65 -0.67 -5.95 9.90
CA THR A 65 -0.29 -5.27 11.15
C THR A 65 0.01 -3.79 10.92
N PRO A 66 -0.13 -2.93 11.95
CA PRO A 66 0.30 -1.54 11.86
C PRO A 66 1.79 -1.40 11.49
N GLN A 67 2.64 -2.29 11.98
CA GLN A 67 4.07 -2.32 11.69
C GLN A 67 4.34 -2.58 10.21
N LYS A 68 3.61 -3.50 9.58
CA LYS A 68 3.78 -3.79 8.15
C LYS A 68 3.42 -2.58 7.27
N LEU A 69 2.43 -1.79 7.68
CA LEU A 69 2.12 -0.53 7.00
C LEU A 69 3.22 0.52 7.21
N ALA A 70 3.79 0.62 8.40
CA ALA A 70 4.91 1.52 8.68
C ALA A 70 6.14 1.16 7.82
N GLU A 71 6.50 -0.11 7.76
CA GLU A 71 7.58 -0.62 6.90
C GLU A 71 7.35 -0.29 5.42
N LEU A 72 6.12 -0.43 4.93
CA LEU A 72 5.76 -0.04 3.57
C LEU A 72 5.99 1.46 3.35
N VAL A 73 5.51 2.31 4.27
CA VAL A 73 5.69 3.77 4.19
C VAL A 73 7.16 4.14 4.12
N ASP A 74 7.99 3.58 5.02
CA ASP A 74 9.42 3.86 5.06
C ASP A 74 10.12 3.46 3.76
N SER A 75 9.81 2.26 3.25
CA SER A 75 10.37 1.76 2.00
C SER A 75 9.97 2.59 0.78
N GLU A 76 8.73 3.09 0.75
CA GLU A 76 8.23 3.94 -0.33
C GLU A 76 8.87 5.32 -0.28
N ILE A 77 9.01 5.92 0.91
CA ILE A 77 9.72 7.19 1.09
C ILE A 77 11.15 7.08 0.59
N GLU A 78 11.87 6.01 0.96
CA GLU A 78 13.24 5.78 0.50
C GLU A 78 13.30 5.62 -1.03
N ARG A 79 12.45 4.76 -1.59
CA ARG A 79 12.38 4.47 -3.02
C ARG A 79 12.14 5.75 -3.83
N TRP A 80 11.14 6.54 -3.44
CA TRP A 80 10.78 7.76 -4.17
C TRP A 80 11.78 8.88 -3.97
N THR A 81 12.36 9.04 -2.77
CA THR A 81 13.43 10.02 -2.53
C THR A 81 14.62 9.76 -3.43
N ARG A 82 15.07 8.49 -3.55
CA ARG A 82 16.17 8.10 -4.42
C ARG A 82 15.88 8.38 -5.90
N THR A 83 14.64 8.18 -6.34
CA THR A 83 14.23 8.41 -7.73
C THR A 83 14.08 9.91 -8.06
N ILE A 84 13.46 10.70 -7.18
CA ILE A 84 13.06 12.08 -7.46
C ILE A 84 14.21 13.07 -7.23
N LYS A 85 15.03 12.87 -6.20
CA LYS A 85 16.07 13.84 -5.79
C LYS A 85 17.06 14.18 -6.91
N PRO A 86 17.56 13.24 -7.74
CA PRO A 86 18.42 13.57 -8.88
C PRO A 86 17.70 14.39 -9.95
N ILE A 87 16.42 14.10 -10.22
CA ILE A 87 15.60 14.81 -11.21
C ILE A 87 15.43 16.28 -10.82
N MET A 88 15.22 16.55 -9.52
CA MET A 88 15.06 17.92 -9.02
C MET A 88 16.37 18.73 -9.00
N ARG A 89 17.54 18.07 -8.94
CA ARG A 89 18.87 18.73 -8.94
C ARG A 89 19.42 19.02 -10.33
N ALA A 90 18.86 18.39 -11.36
CA ALA A 90 19.22 18.61 -12.75
C ALA A 90 18.45 19.77 -13.41
N LYS A 91 17.56 20.43 -12.65
CA LYS A 91 16.96 21.72 -12.97
C LYS A 91 17.72 22.83 -12.25
#